data_AF-A0A8T0C886-F1
#
_entry.id   AF-A0A8T0C886-F1
#
_cell.length_a   1.000
_cell.length_b   1.000
_cell.length_c   1.000
_cell.angle_alpha   90.00
_cell.angle_beta   90.00
_cell.angle_gamma   90.00
#
_symmetry.space_group_name_H-M   'P 1'
#
loop_
_entity.id
_entity.type
_entity.pdbx_description
1 polymer ?
#
loop_
_entity_poly.entity_id
_entity_poly.type
_entity_poly.pdbx_seq_one_letter_code
_entity_poly.pdbx_strand_id
1 'polypeptide(L)'
;MKIHILIIFSLLIYTRYSHSTELKILEFKRYGATPSLELALVKSEGYQAKDIFKVLEFTRKEFSIRLIGQSSEKTNNELLEFYQQYYSSELVAAKKSSGNLHNPALHSVMRAYDQALKSTTLFRDINRELSKRGYVVSKIDFEKFSMYNGAISVPDTYISVMSKPNKQVNADQ
;
A
#
# COMPACT_ATOMS: atom_id res chain seq x y z
N MET A 1 20.11 -47.43 -22.20
CA MET A 1 18.71 -47.49 -21.76
C MET A 1 18.66 -47.41 -20.23
N LYS A 2 18.45 -46.20 -19.67
CA LYS A 2 17.91 -45.97 -18.32
C LYS A 2 17.24 -44.60 -18.37
N ILE A 3 15.92 -44.63 -18.28
CA ILE A 3 15.00 -43.52 -18.40
C ILE A 3 15.04 -42.76 -17.07
N HIS A 4 15.53 -41.52 -17.08
CA HIS A 4 15.31 -40.59 -15.97
C HIS A 4 14.05 -39.76 -16.26
N ILE A 5 12.90 -40.36 -15.96
CA ILE A 5 11.67 -39.64 -15.63
C ILE A 5 11.84 -39.21 -14.18
N LEU A 6 12.01 -37.90 -13.92
CA LEU A 6 11.42 -37.25 -12.74
C LEU A 6 11.68 -35.73 -12.74
N ILE A 7 10.57 -34.98 -12.65
CA ILE A 7 10.44 -33.61 -12.12
C ILE A 7 11.06 -32.47 -12.94
N ILE A 8 10.41 -32.14 -14.06
CA ILE A 8 10.24 -30.72 -14.46
C ILE A 8 8.78 -30.37 -14.16
N PHE A 9 8.47 -30.31 -12.86
CA PHE A 9 7.22 -29.77 -12.32
C PHE A 9 7.57 -28.52 -11.50
N SER A 10 8.23 -27.56 -12.13
CA SER A 10 8.64 -26.31 -11.47
C SER A 10 8.90 -25.17 -12.48
N LEU A 11 8.07 -25.11 -13.53
CA LEU A 11 7.94 -23.94 -14.40
C LEU A 11 6.49 -23.43 -14.42
N LEU A 12 5.81 -23.56 -13.28
CA LEU A 12 4.57 -22.87 -12.93
C LEU A 12 4.83 -21.78 -11.87
N ILE A 13 6.03 -21.18 -11.89
CA ILE A 13 6.22 -19.83 -11.36
C ILE A 13 6.19 -18.90 -12.56
N TYR A 14 5.05 -18.86 -13.25
CA TYR A 14 4.63 -17.60 -13.86
C TYR A 14 4.51 -16.66 -12.67
N THR A 15 5.57 -15.89 -12.48
CA THR A 15 5.53 -14.66 -11.73
C THR A 15 4.39 -13.85 -12.32
N ARG A 16 3.19 -14.03 -11.76
CA ARG A 16 2.19 -12.98 -11.78
C ARG A 16 2.86 -11.86 -11.01
N TYR A 17 3.65 -11.06 -11.71
CA TYR A 17 3.90 -9.68 -11.38
C TYR A 17 2.52 -9.04 -11.37
N SER A 18 1.82 -9.27 -10.26
CA SER A 18 0.49 -8.78 -9.98
C SER A 18 0.67 -7.30 -9.75
N HIS A 19 0.98 -6.53 -10.77
CA HIS A 19 1.13 -5.10 -10.59
C HIS A 19 -0.25 -4.52 -10.26
N SER A 20 -0.33 -3.60 -9.31
CA SER A 20 -1.62 -2.97 -9.01
C SER A 20 -1.96 -1.90 -10.05
N THR A 21 -3.01 -2.13 -10.86
CA THR A 21 -3.57 -1.16 -11.81
C THR A 21 -4.76 -0.46 -11.19
N GLU A 22 -4.51 0.49 -10.29
CA GLU A 22 -5.60 1.16 -9.57
C GLU A 22 -5.29 2.63 -9.23
N LEU A 23 -4.21 3.20 -9.76
CA LEU A 23 -3.80 4.56 -9.41
C LEU A 23 -4.04 5.54 -10.56
N LYS A 24 -4.54 6.73 -10.26
CA LYS A 24 -4.60 7.85 -11.21
C LYS A 24 -4.02 9.10 -10.54
N ILE A 25 -3.10 9.77 -11.22
CA ILE A 25 -2.56 11.04 -10.72
C ILE A 25 -3.68 12.07 -10.74
N LEU A 26 -3.96 12.68 -9.59
CA LEU A 26 -4.88 13.81 -9.49
C LEU A 26 -4.10 15.11 -9.56
N GLU A 27 -3.15 15.29 -8.65
CA GLU A 27 -2.42 16.54 -8.54
C GLU A 27 -1.12 16.38 -7.75
N PHE A 28 -0.20 17.32 -7.93
CA PHE A 28 0.91 17.54 -7.02
C PHE A 28 0.68 18.88 -6.30
N LYS A 29 0.08 18.84 -5.11
CA LYS A 29 -0.31 20.02 -4.33
C LYS A 29 0.58 20.20 -3.09
N ARG A 30 0.76 21.45 -2.65
CA ARG A 30 1.30 21.74 -1.31
C ARG A 30 0.13 21.83 -0.34
N TYR A 31 0.03 20.90 0.59
CA TYR A 31 -0.87 21.00 1.74
C TYR A 31 -0.04 21.38 2.96
N GLY A 32 -0.16 22.63 3.42
CA GLY A 32 0.69 23.14 4.50
C GLY A 32 2.18 23.16 4.12
N ALA A 33 3.05 22.69 5.02
CA ALA A 33 4.50 22.72 4.83
C ALA A 33 5.05 21.57 3.95
N THR A 34 4.32 20.46 3.83
CA THR A 34 4.81 19.23 3.16
C THR A 34 4.13 19.05 1.80
N PRO A 35 4.87 18.95 0.69
CA PRO A 35 4.29 18.68 -0.63
C PRO A 35 3.65 17.29 -0.67
N SER A 36 2.52 17.16 -1.36
CA SER A 36 1.76 15.91 -1.48
C SER A 36 1.52 15.53 -2.94
N LEU A 37 1.89 14.30 -3.31
CA LEU A 37 1.45 13.64 -4.53
C LEU A 37 0.10 12.98 -4.27
N GLU A 38 -0.95 13.47 -4.92
CA GLU A 38 -2.29 12.91 -4.79
C GLU A 38 -2.56 11.88 -5.88
N LEU A 39 -2.86 10.65 -5.44
CA LEU A 39 -3.18 9.52 -6.30
C LEU A 39 -4.60 9.03 -5.96
N ALA A 40 -5.52 9.09 -6.91
CA ALA A 40 -6.82 8.46 -6.77
C ALA A 40 -6.71 6.94 -6.89
N LEU A 41 -7.41 6.24 -5.99
CA LEU A 41 -7.70 4.82 -6.10
C LEU A 41 -8.93 4.64 -7.01
N VAL A 42 -8.75 3.92 -8.11
CA VAL A 42 -9.78 3.69 -9.12
C VAL A 42 -10.00 2.21 -9.35
N LYS A 43 -11.26 1.82 -9.53
CA LYS A 43 -11.65 0.40 -9.74
C LYS A 43 -11.28 -0.11 -11.14
N SER A 44 -11.21 0.79 -12.11
CA SER A 44 -10.87 0.51 -13.51
C SER A 44 -10.06 1.67 -14.06
N GLU A 45 -9.35 1.43 -15.18
CA GLU A 45 -8.61 2.47 -15.92
C GLU A 45 -7.48 3.14 -15.11
N GLY A 46 -7.03 2.49 -14.03
CA GLY A 46 -5.87 2.91 -13.26
C GLY A 46 -4.56 2.51 -13.92
N TYR A 47 -3.51 3.27 -13.62
CA TYR A 47 -2.13 2.97 -13.98
C TYR A 47 -1.45 2.15 -12.89
N GLN A 48 -0.39 1.44 -13.29
CA GLN A 48 0.51 0.79 -12.33
C GLN A 48 1.37 1.84 -11.65
N ALA A 49 1.75 1.60 -10.39
CA ALA A 49 2.66 2.51 -9.68
C ALA A 49 3.96 2.74 -10.47
N LYS A 50 4.51 1.70 -11.12
CA LYS A 50 5.72 1.84 -11.95
C LYS A 50 5.54 2.86 -13.09
N ASP A 51 4.36 2.95 -13.68
CA ASP A 51 4.11 3.81 -14.85
C ASP A 51 3.84 5.25 -14.41
N ILE A 52 3.16 5.43 -13.28
CA ILE A 52 3.04 6.74 -12.61
C ILE A 52 4.43 7.27 -12.23
N PHE A 53 5.24 6.46 -11.56
CA PHE A 53 6.52 6.91 -11.03
C PHE A 53 7.58 7.13 -12.12
N LYS A 54 7.41 6.59 -13.33
CA LYS A 54 8.29 6.88 -14.49
C LYS A 54 8.17 8.32 -14.96
N VAL A 55 6.99 8.92 -14.85
CA VAL A 55 6.70 10.27 -15.35
C VAL A 55 6.79 11.34 -14.25
N LEU A 56 7.13 10.95 -13.02
CA LEU A 56 7.27 11.84 -11.88
C LEU A 56 8.74 12.10 -11.55
N GLU A 57 9.08 13.37 -11.41
CA GLU A 57 10.37 13.80 -10.89
C GLU A 57 10.27 14.14 -9.40
N PHE A 58 11.06 13.45 -8.58
CA PHE A 58 11.10 13.66 -7.13
C PHE A 58 12.36 14.45 -6.75
N THR A 59 12.20 15.77 -6.56
CA THR A 59 13.31 16.69 -6.23
C THR A 59 13.39 17.05 -4.74
N ARG A 60 12.46 16.55 -3.92
CA ARG A 60 12.28 16.96 -2.52
C ARG A 60 12.83 15.89 -1.58
N LYS A 61 13.49 16.33 -0.50
CA LYS A 61 13.96 15.43 0.57
C LYS A 61 12.82 14.75 1.33
N GLU A 62 11.66 15.42 1.42
CA GLU A 62 10.48 14.91 2.11
C GLU A 62 9.22 15.32 1.36
N PHE A 63 8.27 14.40 1.25
CA PHE A 63 6.95 14.62 0.69
C PHE A 63 5.97 13.55 1.20
N SER A 64 4.67 13.77 0.99
CA SER A 64 3.62 12.80 1.25
C SER A 64 3.08 12.23 -0.07
N ILE A 65 2.64 10.99 -0.06
CA ILE A 65 1.71 10.45 -1.06
C ILE A 65 0.35 10.33 -0.39
N ARG A 66 -0.66 10.96 -0.95
CA ARG A 66 -2.05 10.82 -0.49
C ARG A 66 -2.79 9.90 -1.45
N LEU A 67 -3.21 8.74 -0.97
CA LEU A 67 -4.11 7.85 -1.68
C LEU A 67 -5.54 8.28 -1.36
N ILE A 68 -6.30 8.64 -2.39
CA ILE A 68 -7.65 9.21 -2.26
C ILE A 68 -8.68 8.26 -2.85
N GLY A 69 -9.77 8.04 -2.13
CA GLY A 69 -10.88 7.19 -2.56
C GLY A 69 -10.83 5.79 -1.96
N GLN A 70 -11.74 4.94 -2.41
CA GLN A 70 -11.83 3.57 -1.92
C GLN A 70 -10.84 2.67 -2.67
N SER A 71 -10.16 1.78 -1.93
CA SER A 71 -9.32 0.74 -2.53
C SER A 71 -10.09 -0.09 -3.55
N SER A 72 -9.41 -0.58 -4.60
CA SER A 72 -9.99 -1.58 -5.48
C SER A 72 -10.40 -2.84 -4.69
N GLU A 73 -11.26 -3.66 -5.29
CA GLU A 73 -11.65 -4.95 -4.71
C GLU A 73 -10.44 -5.83 -4.41
N LYS A 74 -9.44 -5.84 -5.30
CA LYS A 74 -8.18 -6.57 -5.09
C LYS A 74 -7.47 -6.13 -3.82
N THR A 75 -7.21 -4.82 -3.67
CA THR A 75 -6.51 -4.29 -2.50
C THR A 75 -7.34 -4.47 -1.24
N ASN A 76 -8.67 -4.38 -1.34
CA ASN A 76 -9.55 -4.66 -0.20
C ASN A 76 -9.46 -6.13 0.25
N ASN A 77 -9.46 -7.07 -0.69
CA ASN A 77 -9.34 -8.48 -0.39
C ASN A 77 -7.98 -8.79 0.25
N GLU A 78 -6.89 -8.21 -0.24
CA GLU A 78 -5.57 -8.36 0.39
C GLU A 78 -5.55 -7.81 1.83
N LEU A 79 -6.20 -6.68 2.08
CA LEU A 79 -6.36 -6.15 3.44
C LEU A 79 -7.17 -7.12 4.32
N LEU A 80 -8.31 -7.61 3.82
CA LEU A 80 -9.16 -8.55 4.55
C LEU A 80 -8.44 -9.88 4.84
N GLU A 81 -7.65 -10.40 3.91
CA GLU A 81 -6.81 -11.59 4.08
C GLU A 81 -5.79 -11.39 5.21
N PHE A 82 -5.12 -10.23 5.24
CA PHE A 82 -4.21 -9.89 6.33
C PHE A 82 -4.92 -9.93 7.69
N TYR A 83 -6.07 -9.26 7.83
CA TYR A 83 -6.81 -9.29 9.10
C TYR A 83 -7.38 -10.65 9.43
N GLN A 84 -7.80 -11.43 8.43
CA GLN A 84 -8.29 -12.79 8.64
C GLN A 84 -7.18 -13.70 9.17
N GLN A 85 -5.93 -13.47 8.77
CA GLN A 85 -4.78 -14.25 9.21
C GLN A 85 -4.31 -13.85 10.61
N TYR A 86 -4.23 -12.54 10.92
CA TYR A 86 -3.55 -12.06 12.13
C TYR A 86 -4.50 -11.48 13.20
N TYR A 87 -5.73 -11.15 12.84
CA TYR A 87 -6.71 -10.45 13.70
C TYR A 87 -8.14 -11.01 13.48
N SER A 88 -8.26 -12.33 13.33
CA SER A 88 -9.50 -12.98 12.88
C SER A 88 -10.70 -12.70 13.78
N SER A 89 -10.52 -12.76 15.10
CA SER A 89 -11.54 -12.45 16.10
C SER A 89 -12.02 -11.01 16.02
N GLU A 90 -11.09 -10.07 15.92
CA GLU A 90 -11.31 -8.64 15.81
C GLU A 90 -12.01 -8.31 14.51
N LEU A 91 -11.63 -8.95 13.40
CA LEU A 91 -12.27 -8.79 12.11
C LEU A 91 -13.73 -9.26 12.14
N VAL A 92 -14.02 -10.40 12.75
CA VAL A 92 -15.39 -10.92 12.93
C VAL A 92 -16.22 -9.95 13.77
N ALA A 93 -15.67 -9.45 14.87
CA ALA A 93 -16.34 -8.48 15.73
C ALA A 93 -16.57 -7.14 15.00
N ALA A 94 -15.59 -6.65 14.26
CA ALA A 94 -15.69 -5.42 13.47
C ALA A 94 -16.76 -5.52 12.38
N LYS A 95 -16.85 -6.66 11.68
CA LYS A 95 -17.90 -6.93 10.68
C LYS A 95 -19.31 -6.90 11.29
N LYS A 96 -19.50 -7.48 12.47
CA LYS A 96 -20.81 -7.53 13.16
C LYS A 96 -21.31 -6.16 13.61
N SER A 97 -20.41 -5.22 13.86
CA SER A 97 -20.76 -3.87 14.32
C SER A 97 -20.58 -2.79 13.25
N SER A 98 -20.57 -3.19 11.96
CA SER A 98 -20.51 -2.29 10.82
C SER A 98 -21.58 -1.19 10.94
N GLY A 99 -21.16 0.06 11.19
CA GLY A 99 -22.05 1.21 11.39
C GLY A 99 -21.93 1.90 12.76
N ASN A 100 -21.32 1.26 13.76
CA ASN A 100 -21.03 1.88 15.05
C ASN A 100 -19.56 2.33 15.14
N LEU A 101 -19.30 3.62 14.92
CA LEU A 101 -17.96 4.22 14.95
C LEU A 101 -17.26 4.12 16.32
N HIS A 102 -18.00 3.84 17.40
CA HIS A 102 -17.46 3.66 18.75
C HIS A 102 -17.16 2.21 19.10
N ASN A 103 -17.19 1.28 18.13
CA ASN A 103 -16.91 -0.13 18.38
C ASN A 103 -15.43 -0.34 18.80
N PRO A 104 -15.15 -0.81 20.02
CA PRO A 104 -13.78 -1.07 20.47
C PRO A 104 -13.05 -2.12 19.60
N ALA A 105 -13.77 -3.05 18.97
CA ALA A 105 -13.16 -4.04 18.09
C ALA A 105 -12.59 -3.43 16.79
N LEU A 106 -13.11 -2.27 16.37
CA LEU A 106 -12.55 -1.52 15.24
C LEU A 106 -11.17 -0.96 15.59
N HIS A 107 -10.87 -0.68 16.86
CA HIS A 107 -9.59 -0.08 17.26
C HIS A 107 -8.39 -0.99 17.00
N SER A 108 -8.51 -2.29 17.19
CA SER A 108 -7.41 -3.22 16.95
C SER A 108 -7.12 -3.37 15.46
N VAL A 109 -8.18 -3.52 14.65
CA VAL A 109 -8.07 -3.54 13.18
C VAL A 109 -7.47 -2.22 12.68
N MET A 110 -8.03 -1.09 13.13
CA MET A 110 -7.56 0.25 12.78
C MET A 110 -6.08 0.47 13.13
N ARG A 111 -5.62 0.07 14.32
CA ARG A 111 -4.21 0.22 14.75
C ARG A 111 -3.25 -0.60 13.89
N ALA A 112 -3.70 -1.72 13.34
CA ALA A 112 -2.90 -2.58 12.49
C ALA A 112 -2.93 -2.18 11.01
N TYR A 113 -3.62 -1.10 10.64
CA TYR A 113 -3.78 -0.68 9.25
C TYR A 113 -2.47 -0.43 8.50
N ASP A 114 -1.46 0.19 9.15
CA ASP A 114 -0.14 0.38 8.54
C ASP A 114 0.47 -0.97 8.08
N GLN A 115 0.42 -1.98 8.96
CA GLN A 115 0.94 -3.31 8.65
C GLN A 115 0.11 -4.01 7.57
N ALA A 116 -1.21 -3.89 7.64
CA ALA A 116 -2.11 -4.43 6.64
C ALA A 116 -1.83 -3.81 5.26
N LEU A 117 -1.78 -2.49 5.16
CA LEU A 117 -1.47 -1.80 3.92
C LEU A 117 -0.09 -2.19 3.38
N LYS A 118 0.93 -2.28 4.24
CA LYS A 118 2.29 -2.73 3.86
C LYS A 118 2.33 -4.13 3.25
N SER A 119 1.40 -5.01 3.62
CA SER A 119 1.27 -6.36 3.04
C SER A 119 0.68 -6.36 1.63
N THR A 120 -0.08 -5.32 1.27
CA THR A 120 -0.74 -5.23 -0.04
C THR A 120 0.26 -5.14 -1.18
N THR A 121 -0.17 -5.65 -2.32
CA THR A 121 0.53 -5.51 -3.58
C THR A 121 0.66 -4.04 -4.01
N LEU A 122 -0.38 -3.24 -3.80
CA LEU A 122 -0.38 -1.80 -4.06
C LEU A 122 0.78 -1.10 -3.34
N PHE A 123 0.88 -1.28 -2.03
CA PHE A 123 1.93 -0.63 -1.25
C PHE A 123 3.31 -1.16 -1.62
N ARG A 124 3.46 -2.48 -1.84
CA ARG A 124 4.73 -3.08 -2.25
C ARG A 124 5.23 -2.49 -3.58
N ASP A 125 4.34 -2.25 -4.53
CA ASP A 125 4.67 -1.61 -5.80
C ASP A 125 5.10 -0.14 -5.60
N ILE A 126 4.35 0.65 -4.82
CA ILE A 126 4.71 2.03 -4.47
C ILE A 126 6.07 2.08 -3.78
N ASN A 127 6.27 1.26 -2.74
CA ASN A 127 7.49 1.24 -1.95
C ASN A 127 8.70 0.78 -2.77
N ARG A 128 8.50 -0.15 -3.72
CA ARG A 128 9.55 -0.56 -4.67
C ARG A 128 9.99 0.62 -5.54
N GLU A 129 9.05 1.39 -6.08
CA GLU A 129 9.37 2.54 -6.94
C GLU A 129 10.02 3.70 -6.18
N LEU A 130 9.60 3.93 -4.94
CA LEU A 130 10.27 4.86 -4.01
C LEU A 130 11.70 4.40 -3.70
N SER A 131 11.88 3.13 -3.36
CA SER A 131 13.17 2.58 -2.98
C SER A 131 14.20 2.66 -4.10
N LYS A 132 13.80 2.42 -5.36
CA LYS A 132 14.65 2.59 -6.56
C LYS A 132 15.21 4.01 -6.70
N ARG A 133 14.49 5.00 -6.18
CA ARG A 133 14.82 6.43 -6.25
C ARG A 133 15.48 6.95 -4.98
N GLY A 134 15.90 6.04 -4.08
CA GLY A 134 16.57 6.41 -2.84
C GLY A 134 15.64 6.95 -1.75
N TYR A 135 14.34 6.69 -1.83
CA TYR A 135 13.38 7.08 -0.79
C TYR A 135 13.02 5.92 0.15
N VAL A 136 12.51 6.27 1.32
CA VAL A 136 11.90 5.35 2.30
C VAL A 136 10.57 5.90 2.78
N VAL A 137 9.63 5.00 3.07
CA VAL A 137 8.39 5.35 3.77
C VAL A 137 8.70 5.47 5.27
N SER A 138 8.45 6.64 5.85
CA SER A 138 8.68 6.90 7.27
C SER A 138 7.44 6.65 8.13
N LYS A 139 6.25 6.95 7.60
CA LYS A 139 4.98 6.86 8.33
C LYS A 139 3.81 6.60 7.39
N ILE A 140 2.80 5.89 7.89
CA ILE A 140 1.49 5.77 7.24
C ILE A 140 0.44 6.27 8.24
N ASP A 141 -0.37 7.23 7.80
CA ASP A 141 -1.52 7.76 8.53
C ASP A 141 -2.77 7.67 7.65
N PHE A 142 -3.94 7.89 8.24
CA PHE A 142 -5.21 7.98 7.52
C PHE A 142 -6.15 8.92 8.27
N GLU A 143 -7.12 9.48 7.56
CA GLU A 143 -8.11 10.38 8.18
C GLU A 143 -9.20 9.59 8.92
N LYS A 144 -9.75 8.56 8.27
CA LYS A 144 -10.87 7.78 8.79
C LYS A 144 -10.71 6.32 8.45
N PHE A 145 -11.05 5.46 9.41
CA PHE A 145 -11.14 4.02 9.22
C PHE A 145 -12.55 3.54 9.53
N SER A 146 -13.14 2.75 8.64
CA SER A 146 -14.44 2.14 8.85
C SER A 146 -14.56 0.81 8.12
N MET A 147 -15.59 0.04 8.45
CA MET A 147 -16.00 -1.12 7.66
C MET A 147 -17.44 -0.91 7.19
N TYR A 148 -17.70 -1.21 5.92
CA TYR A 148 -19.02 -1.13 5.31
C TYR A 148 -19.23 -2.33 4.39
N ASN A 149 -20.37 -3.02 4.52
CA ASN A 149 -20.71 -4.21 3.75
C ASN A 149 -19.58 -5.26 3.70
N GLY A 150 -18.88 -5.45 4.82
CA GLY A 150 -17.77 -6.40 4.94
C GLY A 150 -16.45 -5.97 4.30
N ALA A 151 -16.42 -4.81 3.64
CA ALA A 151 -15.22 -4.21 3.08
C ALA A 151 -14.59 -3.20 4.05
N ILE A 152 -13.26 -3.08 3.98
CA ILE A 152 -12.52 -2.04 4.71
C ILE A 152 -12.61 -0.73 3.93
N SER A 153 -12.88 0.38 4.61
CA SER A 153 -13.02 1.69 4.00
C SER A 153 -12.09 2.70 4.68
N VAL A 154 -11.08 3.12 3.93
CA VAL A 154 -10.10 4.14 4.32
C VAL A 154 -10.00 5.12 3.14
N PRO A 155 -10.82 6.19 3.12
CA PRO A 155 -10.92 7.09 1.97
C PRO A 155 -9.66 7.91 1.72
N ASP A 156 -8.88 8.17 2.77
CA ASP A 156 -7.69 9.02 2.71
C ASP A 156 -6.57 8.38 3.50
N THR A 157 -5.53 7.97 2.78
CA THR A 157 -4.30 7.42 3.35
C THR A 157 -3.11 8.29 2.99
N TYR A 158 -2.32 8.67 3.98
CA TYR A 158 -1.13 9.49 3.84
C TYR A 158 0.10 8.64 4.08
N ILE A 159 1.00 8.59 3.10
CA ILE A 159 2.27 7.88 3.17
C ILE A 159 3.36 8.94 3.18
N SER A 160 3.99 9.14 4.34
CA SER A 160 5.12 10.05 4.48
C SER A 160 6.38 9.41 3.91
N VAL A 161 7.08 10.15 3.07
CA VAL A 161 8.25 9.69 2.31
C VAL A 161 9.43 10.61 2.57
N MET A 162 10.58 10.02 2.85
CA MET A 162 11.83 10.73 3.09
C MET A 162 12.95 10.17 2.21
N SER A 163 13.84 11.03 1.71
CA SER A 163 15.07 10.60 1.06
C SER A 163 15.92 9.85 2.07
N LYS A 164 16.50 8.71 1.68
CA LYS A 164 17.49 8.01 2.50
C LYS A 164 18.61 8.99 2.83
N PRO A 165 19.04 9.10 4.10
CA PRO A 165 20.26 9.82 4.39
C PRO A 165 21.37 9.19 3.56
N ASN A 166 22.11 10.01 2.81
CA ASN A 166 23.37 9.55 2.24
C ASN A 166 24.17 8.99 3.41
N LYS A 167 24.52 7.70 3.38
CA LYS A 167 25.65 7.24 4.18
C LYS A 167 26.79 8.16 3.74
N GLN A 168 27.19 9.09 4.60
CA GLN A 168 28.51 9.67 4.48
C GLN A 168 29.44 8.45 4.48
N VAL A 169 30.03 8.18 3.32
CA VAL A 169 31.22 7.36 3.25
C VAL A 169 32.21 8.19 4.05
N ASN A 170 32.45 7.81 5.30
CA ASN A 170 33.58 8.32 6.06
C ASN A 170 34.81 7.94 5.24
N ALA A 171 35.28 8.89 4.44
CA ALA A 171 36.63 8.93 3.94
C ALA A 171 37.48 9.54 5.06
N ASP A 172 37.68 8.75 6.12
CA ASP A 172 38.80 8.92 7.04
C ASP A 172 39.78 7.82 6.62
N GLN A 173 40.76 8.13 5.77
CA GLN A 173 42.11 8.61 6.14
C GLN A 173 42.81 7.66 7.12
#